data_AF-A0A8S3J978-F1
#
_entry.id   AF-A0A8S3J978-F1
#
_cell.length_a   1.000
_cell.length_b   1.000
_cell.length_c   1.000
_cell.angle_alpha   90.00
_cell.angle_beta   90.00
_cell.angle_gamma   90.00
#
_symmetry.space_group_name_H-M   'P 1'
#
loop_
_entity.id
_entity.type
_entity.pdbx_description
1 polymer ?
#
loop_
_entity_poly.entity_id
_entity_poly.type
_entity_poly.pdbx_seq_one_letter_code
_entity_poly.pdbx_strand_id
1 'polypeptide(L)'
;IQGVFVNPSKLITQLAEDQITRIKAEESATIAVVSNSTQSLESRNAMFMWFQLFIEVLLRMHHTSSARQELIDICKQNYQENPLELSIINEFEATYKPENAIWWYTRECCFYRILNKALRIQDFDMLFALRFFITDLSKQLNNEYDRYLREMPTRDIIRVYRGQAIHVKELKLIKSSIGEFLSMNAFLSTSLQRSTAVSFLNTIQLHEEIDRILFEIDIDPCEKTKAFGHIDRLS
;
A
#
# COMPACT_ATOMS: atom_id res chain seq x y z
N ILE A 1 -18.46 16.88 5.20
CA ILE A 1 -19.43 17.89 4.73
C ILE A 1 -19.86 18.85 5.85
N GLN A 2 -19.34 20.08 5.82
CA GLN A 2 -19.99 21.24 6.44
C GLN A 2 -20.28 22.24 5.31
N GLY A 3 -21.55 22.59 5.07
CA GLY A 3 -21.95 23.53 4.01
C GLY A 3 -23.44 23.48 3.66
N VAL A 4 -23.98 24.57 3.10
CA VAL A 4 -25.35 24.65 2.59
C VAL A 4 -25.32 24.54 1.07
N PHE A 5 -25.97 23.50 0.52
CA PHE A 5 -25.97 23.20 -0.91
C PHE A 5 -27.33 23.50 -1.52
N VAL A 6 -27.37 24.40 -2.50
CA VAL A 6 -28.59 24.82 -3.21
C VAL A 6 -28.90 23.96 -4.45
N ASN A 7 -28.04 23.01 -4.80
CA ASN A 7 -28.24 22.12 -5.95
C ASN A 7 -27.79 20.68 -5.61
N PRO A 8 -28.65 19.66 -5.84
CA PRO A 8 -28.31 18.24 -5.64
C PRO A 8 -27.06 17.79 -6.38
N SER A 9 -26.83 18.26 -7.62
CA SER A 9 -25.64 17.94 -8.40
C SER A 9 -24.37 18.42 -7.72
N LYS A 10 -24.38 19.62 -7.13
CA LYS A 10 -23.23 20.18 -6.39
C LYS A 10 -22.96 19.40 -5.10
N LEU A 11 -24.01 18.95 -4.41
CA LEU A 11 -23.87 18.08 -3.24
C LEU A 11 -23.29 16.72 -3.62
N ILE A 12 -23.74 16.11 -4.72
CA ILE A 12 -23.23 14.81 -5.21
C ILE A 12 -21.77 14.94 -5.64
N THR A 13 -21.40 16.00 -6.37
CA THR A 13 -20.01 16.27 -6.74
C THR A 13 -19.14 16.45 -5.49
N GLN A 14 -19.59 17.24 -4.52
CA GLN A 14 -18.87 17.41 -3.25
C GLN A 14 -18.80 16.13 -2.41
N LEU A 15 -19.81 15.28 -2.43
CA LEU A 15 -19.79 13.96 -1.79
C LEU A 15 -18.77 13.03 -2.45
N ALA A 16 -18.71 13.02 -3.78
CA ALA A 16 -17.74 12.24 -4.55
C ALA A 16 -16.31 12.76 -4.32
N GLU A 17 -16.13 14.09 -4.33
CA GLU A 17 -14.86 14.74 -3.99
C GLU A 17 -14.45 14.45 -2.54
N ASP A 18 -15.37 14.53 -1.57
CA ASP A 18 -15.13 14.22 -0.16
C ASP A 18 -14.79 12.73 0.03
N GLN A 19 -15.42 11.83 -0.72
CA GLN A 19 -15.11 10.39 -0.70
C GLN A 19 -13.73 10.10 -1.31
N ILE A 20 -13.41 10.69 -2.46
CA ILE A 20 -12.07 10.58 -3.07
C ILE A 20 -11.02 11.19 -2.14
N THR A 21 -11.34 12.29 -1.46
CA THR A 21 -10.45 12.96 -0.50
C THR A 21 -10.25 12.11 0.75
N ARG A 22 -11.31 11.45 1.26
CA ARG A 22 -11.20 10.48 2.35
C ARG A 22 -10.38 9.27 1.95
N ILE A 23 -10.55 8.74 0.74
CA ILE A 23 -9.75 7.62 0.22
C ILE A 23 -8.28 8.02 0.12
N LYS A 24 -7.97 9.22 -0.41
CA LYS A 24 -6.61 9.76 -0.50
C LYS A 24 -5.99 10.16 0.85
N ALA A 25 -6.80 10.61 1.82
CA ALA A 25 -6.34 10.85 3.19
C ALA A 25 -6.10 9.53 3.94
N GLU A 26 -6.95 8.53 3.68
CA GLU A 26 -6.77 7.13 4.10
C GLU A 26 -5.61 6.45 3.35
N GLU A 27 -4.89 7.08 2.42
CA GLU A 27 -3.72 6.50 1.73
C GLU A 27 -2.38 6.75 2.46
N SER A 28 -2.35 7.51 3.57
CA SER A 28 -1.15 7.74 4.39
C SER A 28 -0.55 6.41 4.86
N ALA A 29 0.60 5.97 4.34
CA ALA A 29 1.23 4.73 4.81
C ALA A 29 1.53 4.82 6.31
N THR A 30 1.18 3.79 7.10
CA THR A 30 1.59 3.73 8.51
C THR A 30 3.06 3.40 8.57
N ILE A 31 3.79 4.29 9.22
CA ILE A 31 5.22 4.23 9.37
C ILE A 31 5.54 3.84 10.82
N ALA A 32 6.17 2.69 11.01
CA ALA A 32 6.71 2.29 12.28
C ALA A 32 8.17 2.76 12.37
N VAL A 33 8.50 3.57 13.38
CA VAL A 33 9.90 3.90 13.69
C VAL A 33 10.49 2.78 14.56
N VAL A 34 11.64 2.25 14.14
CA VAL A 34 12.41 1.22 14.85
C VAL A 34 13.75 1.84 15.29
N SER A 35 14.03 1.82 16.60
CA SER A 35 15.27 2.34 17.19
C SER A 35 15.85 1.39 18.24
N ASN A 36 17.14 1.54 18.53
CA ASN A 36 17.95 0.74 19.45
C ASN A 36 17.92 1.19 20.93
N SER A 37 17.08 2.16 21.33
CA SER A 37 17.01 2.67 22.72
C SER A 37 15.60 2.63 23.37
N THR A 38 15.54 2.80 24.70
CA THR A 38 14.83 1.97 25.70
C THR A 38 13.30 2.09 25.92
N GLN A 39 12.73 0.98 26.41
CA GLN A 39 11.45 0.74 27.12
C GLN A 39 10.11 1.02 26.43
N SER A 40 9.83 2.22 25.91
CA SER A 40 8.55 2.45 25.18
C SER A 40 8.59 1.93 23.73
N LEU A 41 9.79 1.74 23.22
CA LEU A 41 10.06 1.23 21.89
C LEU A 41 10.19 -0.28 21.83
N GLU A 42 10.45 -0.95 22.94
CA GLU A 42 10.49 -2.42 23.01
C GLU A 42 9.15 -3.02 22.57
N SER A 43 8.03 -2.43 22.99
CA SER A 43 6.69 -2.85 22.55
C SER A 43 6.45 -2.58 21.06
N ARG A 44 6.96 -1.47 20.51
CA ARG A 44 6.84 -1.15 19.07
C ARG A 44 7.71 -2.07 18.21
N ASN A 45 8.93 -2.32 18.66
CA ASN A 45 9.87 -3.27 18.04
C ASN A 45 9.30 -4.69 18.11
N ALA A 46 8.73 -5.09 19.25
CA ALA A 46 8.06 -6.39 19.39
C ALA A 46 6.87 -6.50 18.45
N MET A 47 5.99 -5.49 18.40
CA MET A 47 4.84 -5.47 17.48
C MET A 47 5.28 -5.54 16.02
N PHE A 48 6.36 -4.85 15.65
CA PHE A 48 6.97 -4.96 14.33
C PHE A 48 7.46 -6.40 14.05
N MET A 49 8.23 -7.00 14.96
CA MET A 49 8.74 -8.37 14.81
C MET A 49 7.60 -9.39 14.72
N TRP A 50 6.55 -9.25 15.55
CA TRP A 50 5.35 -10.07 15.49
C TRP A 50 4.65 -9.94 14.14
N PHE A 51 4.52 -8.72 13.62
CA PHE A 51 3.91 -8.50 12.32
C PHE A 51 4.76 -9.10 11.19
N GLN A 52 6.09 -8.97 11.23
CA GLN A 52 6.96 -9.61 10.25
C GLN A 52 6.83 -11.14 10.29
N LEU A 53 6.80 -11.73 11.49
CA LEU A 53 6.60 -13.17 11.66
C LEU A 53 5.23 -13.62 11.11
N PHE A 54 4.18 -12.85 11.38
CA PHE A 54 2.85 -13.10 10.82
C PHE A 54 2.86 -13.11 9.29
N ILE A 55 3.48 -12.10 8.66
CA ILE A 55 3.61 -12.05 7.20
C ILE A 55 4.42 -13.24 6.68
N GLU A 56 5.50 -13.63 7.34
CA GLU A 56 6.28 -14.82 6.94
C GLU A 56 5.48 -16.12 7.01
N VAL A 57 4.69 -16.30 8.07
CA VAL A 57 3.79 -17.45 8.21
C VAL A 57 2.76 -17.43 7.08
N LEU A 58 2.08 -16.30 6.89
CA LEU A 58 1.05 -16.10 5.87
C LEU A 58 1.57 -16.40 4.46
N LEU A 59 2.80 -15.99 4.14
CA LEU A 59 3.44 -16.25 2.85
C LEU A 59 3.78 -17.74 2.61
N ARG A 60 3.98 -18.52 3.69
CA ARG A 60 4.31 -19.96 3.63
C ARG A 60 3.08 -20.87 3.72
N MET A 61 1.90 -20.32 3.99
CA MET A 61 0.67 -21.11 4.05
C MET A 61 0.33 -21.68 2.68
N HIS A 62 -0.15 -22.93 2.66
CA HIS A 62 -0.79 -23.50 1.48
C HIS A 62 -2.21 -22.93 1.36
N HIS A 63 -2.53 -22.38 0.19
CA HIS A 63 -3.81 -21.75 -0.06
C HIS A 63 -4.75 -22.68 -0.82
N THR A 64 -5.95 -22.85 -0.31
CA THR A 64 -7.04 -23.59 -0.94
C THR A 64 -7.91 -22.65 -1.76
N SER A 65 -8.67 -23.20 -2.72
CA SER A 65 -9.65 -22.44 -3.52
C SER A 65 -10.68 -21.69 -2.67
N SER A 66 -10.96 -22.18 -1.45
CA SER A 66 -11.87 -21.52 -0.50
C SER A 66 -11.38 -20.15 -0.01
N ALA A 67 -10.07 -19.92 0.05
CA ALA A 67 -9.50 -18.63 0.43
C ALA A 67 -9.88 -17.51 -0.56
N ARG A 68 -9.96 -17.87 -1.85
CA ARG A 68 -10.36 -16.93 -2.90
C ARG A 68 -11.82 -16.52 -2.75
N GLN A 69 -12.71 -17.48 -2.50
CA GLN A 69 -14.14 -17.20 -2.35
C GLN A 69 -14.41 -16.32 -1.13
N GLU A 70 -13.74 -16.60 -0.01
CA GLU A 70 -13.83 -15.80 1.22
C GLU A 70 -13.54 -14.31 0.96
N LEU A 71 -12.45 -13.99 0.25
CA LEU A 71 -12.13 -12.61 -0.12
C LEU A 71 -13.21 -11.99 -1.03
N ILE A 72 -13.68 -12.74 -2.03
CA ILE A 72 -14.70 -12.26 -2.97
C ILE A 72 -16.00 -11.91 -2.23
N ASP A 73 -16.44 -12.76 -1.31
CA ASP A 73 -17.67 -12.56 -0.55
C ASP A 73 -17.57 -11.32 0.34
N ILE A 74 -16.44 -11.14 1.04
CA ILE A 74 -16.13 -9.95 1.83
C ILE A 74 -16.15 -8.70 0.94
N CYS A 75 -15.51 -8.73 -0.23
CA CYS A 75 -15.49 -7.61 -1.17
C CYS A 75 -16.91 -7.27 -1.68
N LYS A 76 -17.70 -8.26 -2.10
CA LYS A 76 -19.08 -8.05 -2.57
C LYS A 76 -19.95 -7.42 -1.50
N GLN A 77 -19.80 -7.86 -0.24
CA GLN A 77 -20.52 -7.27 0.89
C GLN A 77 -20.11 -5.81 1.15
N ASN A 78 -18.80 -5.53 1.17
CA ASN A 78 -18.28 -4.19 1.43
C ASN A 78 -18.60 -3.17 0.32
N TYR A 79 -18.77 -3.65 -0.92
CA TYR A 79 -19.01 -2.80 -2.10
C TYR A 79 -20.41 -3.00 -2.71
N GLN A 80 -21.37 -3.55 -1.96
CA GLN A 80 -22.72 -3.87 -2.47
C GLN A 80 -23.47 -2.67 -3.08
N GLU A 81 -23.17 -1.44 -2.63
CA GLU A 81 -23.79 -0.21 -3.14
C GLU A 81 -22.98 0.46 -4.27
N ASN A 82 -21.89 -0.16 -4.72
CA ASN A 82 -21.01 0.35 -5.77
C ASN A 82 -21.01 -0.58 -7.00
N PRO A 83 -21.87 -0.34 -8.00
CA PRO A 83 -21.97 -1.19 -9.19
C PRO A 83 -20.67 -1.30 -9.99
N LEU A 84 -19.83 -0.25 -10.00
CA LEU A 84 -18.56 -0.26 -10.70
C LEU A 84 -17.58 -1.24 -10.05
N GLU A 85 -17.42 -1.15 -8.73
CA GLU A 85 -16.55 -2.08 -7.98
C GLU A 85 -17.10 -3.52 -8.02
N LEU A 86 -18.42 -3.71 -7.92
CA LEU A 86 -19.02 -5.04 -8.08
C LEU A 86 -18.69 -5.68 -9.44
N SER A 87 -18.72 -4.90 -10.52
CA SER A 87 -18.31 -5.39 -11.85
C SER A 87 -16.84 -5.84 -11.86
N ILE A 88 -15.96 -5.06 -11.23
CA ILE A 88 -14.52 -5.38 -11.13
C ILE A 88 -14.31 -6.63 -10.27
N ILE A 89 -15.05 -6.78 -9.17
CA ILE A 89 -14.98 -7.96 -8.29
C ILE A 89 -15.44 -9.21 -9.04
N ASN A 90 -16.51 -9.12 -9.83
CA ASN A 90 -16.96 -10.23 -10.67
C ASN A 90 -15.93 -10.58 -11.77
N GLU A 91 -15.29 -9.58 -12.37
CA GLU A 91 -14.19 -9.79 -13.31
C GLU A 91 -13.01 -10.51 -12.63
N PHE A 92 -12.62 -10.10 -11.43
CA PHE A 92 -11.58 -10.77 -10.64
C PHE A 92 -11.98 -12.21 -10.32
N GLU A 93 -13.20 -12.45 -9.87
CA GLU A 93 -13.72 -13.80 -9.58
C GLU A 93 -13.64 -14.71 -10.80
N ALA A 94 -13.96 -14.21 -11.99
CA ALA A 94 -13.93 -14.99 -13.23
C ALA A 94 -12.53 -15.17 -13.83
N THR A 95 -11.65 -14.17 -13.72
CA THR A 95 -10.43 -14.09 -14.55
C THR A 95 -9.11 -14.09 -13.78
N TYR A 96 -9.13 -13.89 -12.45
CA TYR A 96 -7.90 -13.80 -11.68
C TYR A 96 -7.04 -15.08 -11.81
N LYS A 97 -5.76 -14.84 -12.05
CA LYS A 97 -4.69 -15.83 -12.03
C LYS A 97 -3.49 -15.28 -11.23
N PRO A 98 -2.70 -16.15 -10.57
CA PRO A 98 -1.53 -15.73 -9.79
C PRO A 98 -0.54 -14.85 -10.56
N GLU A 99 -0.41 -15.06 -11.87
CA GLU A 99 0.54 -14.33 -12.73
C GLU A 99 0.09 -12.88 -13.00
N ASN A 100 -1.13 -12.51 -12.62
CA ASN A 100 -1.69 -11.17 -12.81
C ASN A 100 -1.84 -10.41 -11.48
N ALA A 101 -1.23 -10.88 -10.38
CA ALA A 101 -1.41 -10.30 -9.06
C ALA A 101 -0.96 -8.82 -8.97
N ILE A 102 0.19 -8.48 -9.55
CA ILE A 102 0.68 -7.09 -9.66
C ILE A 102 -0.29 -6.22 -10.46
N TRP A 103 -0.83 -6.74 -11.56
CA TRP A 103 -1.80 -6.00 -12.38
C TRP A 103 -3.06 -5.65 -11.56
N TRP A 104 -3.61 -6.63 -10.85
CA TRP A 104 -4.76 -6.40 -9.95
C TRP A 104 -4.43 -5.50 -8.76
N TYR A 105 -3.18 -5.53 -8.27
CA TYR A 105 -2.73 -4.63 -7.21
C TYR A 105 -2.54 -3.18 -7.68
N THR A 106 -2.18 -2.97 -8.95
CA THR A 106 -1.84 -1.63 -9.48
C THR A 106 -3.01 -0.98 -10.22
N ARG A 107 -4.00 -1.77 -10.65
CA ARG A 107 -5.27 -1.29 -11.20
C ARG A 107 -6.04 -0.46 -10.18
N GLU A 108 -6.69 0.61 -10.65
CA GLU A 108 -7.63 1.40 -9.86
C GLU A 108 -8.87 0.56 -9.48
N CYS A 109 -8.80 -0.13 -8.35
CA CYS A 109 -9.84 -1.02 -7.85
C CYS A 109 -9.77 -1.22 -6.33
N CYS A 110 -10.77 -1.91 -5.78
CA CYS A 110 -10.84 -2.22 -4.35
C CYS A 110 -9.64 -3.00 -3.82
N PHE A 111 -9.03 -3.91 -4.58
CA PHE A 111 -7.98 -4.82 -4.08
C PHE A 111 -6.74 -4.07 -3.58
N TYR A 112 -6.26 -3.08 -4.33
CA TYR A 112 -5.21 -2.17 -3.89
C TYR A 112 -5.53 -1.51 -2.54
N ARG A 113 -6.74 -0.94 -2.43
CA ARG A 113 -7.16 -0.15 -1.27
C ARG A 113 -7.33 -1.02 -0.03
N ILE A 114 -8.01 -2.15 -0.16
CA ILE A 114 -8.25 -3.09 0.95
C ILE A 114 -6.92 -3.65 1.44
N LEU A 115 -6.03 -4.08 0.54
CA LEU A 115 -4.74 -4.64 0.94
C LEU A 115 -3.86 -3.63 1.67
N ASN A 116 -3.68 -2.43 1.10
CA ASN A 116 -2.85 -1.41 1.76
C ASN A 116 -3.47 -0.93 3.08
N LYS A 117 -4.80 -0.85 3.17
CA LYS A 117 -5.49 -0.55 4.43
C LYS A 117 -5.25 -1.64 5.47
N ALA A 118 -5.42 -2.91 5.12
CA ALA A 118 -5.21 -4.03 6.03
C ALA A 118 -3.76 -4.10 6.55
N LEU A 119 -2.77 -3.91 5.67
CA LEU A 119 -1.35 -3.84 6.04
C LEU A 119 -1.06 -2.66 6.98
N ARG A 120 -1.73 -1.53 6.75
CA ARG A 120 -1.56 -0.29 7.51
C ARG A 120 -2.02 -0.44 8.97
N ILE A 121 -3.25 -0.92 9.15
CA ILE A 121 -3.86 -1.05 10.48
C ILE A 121 -3.60 -2.41 11.12
N GLN A 122 -2.82 -3.28 10.46
CA GLN A 122 -2.55 -4.65 10.88
C GLN A 122 -3.83 -5.45 11.13
N ASP A 123 -4.79 -5.34 10.20
CA ASP A 123 -6.04 -6.10 10.24
C ASP A 123 -5.74 -7.57 9.91
N PHE A 124 -5.47 -8.37 10.94
CA PHE A 124 -5.05 -9.76 10.78
C PHE A 124 -6.11 -10.62 10.08
N ASP A 125 -7.40 -10.37 10.32
CA ASP A 125 -8.50 -11.11 9.70
C ASP A 125 -8.58 -10.79 8.19
N MET A 126 -8.52 -9.52 7.83
CA MET A 126 -8.49 -9.11 6.42
C MET A 126 -7.21 -9.56 5.71
N LEU A 127 -6.05 -9.47 6.37
CA LEU A 127 -4.79 -9.98 5.83
C LEU A 127 -4.87 -11.49 5.61
N PHE A 128 -5.49 -12.22 6.54
CA PHE A 128 -5.75 -13.64 6.37
C PHE A 128 -6.69 -13.91 5.18
N ALA A 129 -7.78 -13.16 5.00
CA ALA A 129 -8.63 -13.28 3.81
C ALA A 129 -7.86 -13.00 2.50
N LEU A 130 -6.95 -12.02 2.53
CA LEU A 130 -6.08 -11.64 1.42
C LEU A 130 -4.88 -12.59 1.21
N ARG A 131 -4.72 -13.64 2.03
CA ARG A 131 -3.51 -14.47 2.08
C ARG A 131 -3.02 -14.98 0.73
N PHE A 132 -3.93 -15.48 -0.11
CA PHE A 132 -3.57 -15.99 -1.43
C PHE A 132 -3.05 -14.87 -2.33
N PHE A 133 -3.72 -13.72 -2.31
CA PHE A 133 -3.37 -12.56 -3.12
C PHE A 133 -2.04 -11.95 -2.68
N ILE A 134 -1.78 -11.86 -1.37
CA ILE A 134 -0.49 -11.42 -0.81
C ILE A 134 0.63 -12.37 -1.24
N THR A 135 0.41 -13.68 -1.17
CA THR A 135 1.39 -14.69 -1.59
C THR A 135 1.68 -14.61 -3.08
N ASP A 136 0.67 -14.49 -3.93
CA ASP A 136 0.85 -14.37 -5.38
C ASP A 136 1.57 -13.07 -5.75
N LEU A 137 1.18 -11.95 -5.13
CA LEU A 137 1.82 -10.64 -5.31
C LEU A 137 3.30 -10.69 -4.90
N SER A 138 3.61 -11.29 -3.75
CA SER A 138 4.98 -11.47 -3.28
C SER A 138 5.80 -12.35 -4.22
N LYS A 139 5.25 -13.48 -4.68
CA LYS A 139 5.93 -14.36 -5.66
C LYS A 139 6.21 -13.64 -6.96
N GLN A 140 5.23 -12.93 -7.51
CA GLN A 140 5.41 -12.19 -8.74
C GLN A 140 6.48 -11.10 -8.57
N LEU A 141 6.45 -10.34 -7.46
CA LEU A 141 7.47 -9.32 -7.20
C LEU A 141 8.87 -9.91 -7.05
N ASN A 142 9.02 -11.09 -6.44
CA ASN A 142 10.31 -11.80 -6.38
C ASN A 142 10.80 -12.22 -7.77
N ASN A 143 9.91 -12.71 -8.65
CA ASN A 143 10.28 -13.05 -10.02
C ASN A 143 10.76 -11.82 -10.81
N GLU A 144 10.09 -10.67 -10.60
CA GLU A 144 10.46 -9.39 -11.19
C GLU A 144 11.80 -8.88 -10.67
N TYR A 145 12.05 -9.05 -9.36
CA TYR A 145 13.31 -8.73 -8.73
C TYR A 145 14.46 -9.59 -9.26
N ASP A 146 14.26 -10.90 -9.36
CA ASP A 146 15.25 -11.82 -9.94
C ASP A 146 15.54 -11.47 -11.41
N ARG A 147 14.51 -11.08 -12.17
CA ARG A 147 14.70 -10.61 -13.55
C ARG A 147 15.51 -9.32 -13.58
N TYR A 148 15.16 -8.36 -12.73
CA TYR A 148 15.88 -7.10 -12.59
C TYR A 148 17.36 -7.32 -12.29
N LEU A 149 17.68 -8.16 -11.31
CA LEU A 149 19.07 -8.47 -10.94
C LEU A 149 19.86 -9.15 -12.07
N ARG A 150 19.21 -9.95 -12.93
CA ARG A 150 19.85 -10.59 -14.10
C ARG A 150 20.10 -9.62 -15.24
N GLU A 151 19.21 -8.66 -15.45
CA GLU A 151 19.26 -7.72 -16.57
C GLU A 151 20.12 -6.49 -16.27
N MET A 152 20.41 -6.21 -14.99
CA MET A 152 21.23 -5.08 -14.52
C MET A 152 22.72 -5.26 -14.88
N PRO A 153 23.28 -4.41 -15.77
CA PRO A 153 24.70 -4.49 -16.15
C PRO A 153 25.61 -3.85 -15.09
N THR A 154 25.16 -2.78 -14.45
CA THR A 154 25.85 -2.04 -13.41
C THR A 154 24.95 -2.07 -12.17
N ARG A 155 25.47 -2.58 -11.05
CA ARG A 155 24.70 -2.69 -9.78
C ARG A 155 24.63 -1.32 -9.09
N ASP A 156 24.20 -0.32 -9.84
CA ASP A 156 24.17 1.07 -9.40
C ASP A 156 23.03 1.27 -8.40
N ILE A 157 23.22 2.23 -7.49
CA ILE A 157 22.19 2.68 -6.57
C ILE A 157 21.03 3.27 -7.37
N ILE A 158 19.82 2.82 -7.07
CA ILE A 158 18.59 3.26 -7.71
C ILE A 158 17.93 4.27 -6.78
N ARG A 159 17.68 5.48 -7.29
CA ARG A 159 16.92 6.49 -6.55
C ARG A 159 15.46 6.50 -6.99
N VAL A 160 14.56 6.30 -6.05
CA VAL A 160 13.11 6.36 -6.27
C VAL A 160 12.44 7.36 -5.34
N TYR A 161 11.27 7.83 -5.76
CA TYR A 161 10.52 8.89 -5.09
C TYR A 161 9.09 8.45 -4.80
N ARG A 162 8.57 8.82 -3.63
CA ARG A 162 7.16 8.60 -3.26
C ARG A 162 6.61 9.82 -2.56
N GLY A 163 5.54 10.38 -3.13
CA GLY A 163 4.76 11.42 -2.49
C GLY A 163 3.57 10.81 -1.74
N GLN A 164 3.33 11.25 -0.50
CA GLN A 164 2.10 10.88 0.22
C GLN A 164 1.65 11.96 1.22
N ALA A 165 0.40 11.82 1.66
CA ALA A 165 -0.11 12.53 2.82
C ALA A 165 0.52 11.93 4.08
N ILE A 166 0.67 12.73 5.13
CA ILE A 166 1.16 12.27 6.42
C ILE A 166 0.48 13.04 7.56
N HIS A 167 0.15 12.35 8.65
CA HIS A 167 -0.32 13.04 9.84
C HIS A 167 0.77 13.92 10.45
N VAL A 168 0.42 15.12 10.91
CA VAL A 168 1.37 16.05 11.54
C VAL A 168 2.09 15.41 12.74
N LYS A 169 1.39 14.54 13.49
CA LYS A 169 1.97 13.77 14.62
C LYS A 169 3.03 12.76 14.14
N GLU A 170 2.77 12.07 13.04
CA GLU A 170 3.68 11.10 12.44
C GLU A 170 4.90 11.81 11.81
N LEU A 171 4.68 12.94 11.14
CA LEU A 171 5.77 13.78 10.63
C LEU A 171 6.69 14.28 11.76
N LYS A 172 6.12 14.69 12.90
CA LYS A 172 6.91 15.06 14.10
C LYS A 172 7.72 13.88 14.63
N LEU A 173 7.12 12.68 14.69
CA LEU A 173 7.82 11.46 15.08
C LEU A 173 9.00 11.17 14.16
N ILE A 174 8.82 11.25 12.84
CA ILE A 174 9.91 11.04 11.87
C ILE A 174 11.03 12.06 12.09
N LYS A 175 10.68 13.35 12.29
CA LYS A 175 11.66 14.42 12.57
C LYS A 175 12.43 14.18 13.88
N SER A 176 11.81 13.63 14.91
CA SER A 176 12.49 13.29 16.17
C SER A 176 13.32 12.00 16.09
N SER A 177 13.25 11.25 14.98
CA SER A 177 13.88 9.93 14.82
C SER A 177 14.99 9.94 13.75
N ILE A 178 15.62 11.10 13.53
CA ILE A 178 16.72 11.23 12.58
C ILE A 178 17.91 10.38 13.07
N GLY A 179 18.46 9.56 12.17
CA GLY A 179 19.52 8.60 12.49
C GLY A 179 19.01 7.20 12.87
N GLU A 180 17.69 7.02 12.98
CA GLU A 180 17.03 5.75 13.29
C GLU A 180 16.47 5.06 12.05
N PHE A 181 15.92 3.85 12.21
CA PHE A 181 15.33 3.08 11.12
C PHE A 181 13.82 3.32 10.98
N LEU A 182 13.38 3.29 9.73
CA LEU A 182 11.98 3.43 9.35
C LEU A 182 11.47 2.13 8.74
N SER A 183 10.35 1.65 9.23
CA SER A 183 9.67 0.48 8.72
C SER A 183 8.31 0.87 8.14
N MET A 184 8.01 0.32 6.96
CA MET A 184 6.75 0.50 6.26
C MET A 184 6.12 -0.87 6.04
N ASN A 185 4.90 -1.05 6.52
CA ASN A 185 4.20 -2.35 6.45
C ASN A 185 3.54 -2.60 5.09
N ALA A 186 3.34 -1.55 4.29
CA ALA A 186 2.66 -1.61 3.00
C ALA A 186 3.63 -1.85 1.84
N PHE A 187 3.11 -2.37 0.73
CA PHE A 187 3.82 -2.35 -0.54
C PHE A 187 4.02 -0.90 -1.01
N LEU A 188 5.20 -0.58 -1.52
CA LEU A 188 5.55 0.78 -1.92
C LEU A 188 5.50 0.95 -3.43
N SER A 189 4.50 1.70 -3.90
CA SER A 189 4.52 2.28 -5.24
C SER A 189 5.41 3.52 -5.23
N THR A 190 6.41 3.54 -6.10
CA THR A 190 7.41 4.62 -6.21
C THR A 190 7.61 5.01 -7.67
N SER A 191 8.20 6.17 -7.92
CA SER A 191 8.56 6.65 -9.25
C SER A 191 10.05 6.91 -9.36
N LEU A 192 10.65 6.60 -10.51
CA LEU A 192 12.01 7.04 -10.84
C LEU A 192 12.08 8.56 -11.04
N GLN A 193 10.97 9.20 -11.41
CA GLN A 193 10.92 10.62 -11.71
C GLN A 193 10.38 11.39 -10.50
N ARG A 194 11.22 12.27 -9.95
CA ARG A 194 10.83 13.14 -8.84
C ARG A 194 9.59 13.99 -9.16
N SER A 195 9.49 14.50 -10.40
CA SER A 195 8.34 15.30 -10.84
C SER A 195 7.02 14.54 -10.76
N THR A 196 7.03 13.25 -11.10
CA THR A 196 5.86 12.37 -11.00
C THR A 196 5.45 12.16 -9.54
N ALA A 197 6.39 11.92 -8.63
CA ALA A 197 6.08 11.82 -7.19
C ALA A 197 5.53 13.15 -6.61
N VAL A 198 6.05 14.30 -7.08
CA VAL A 198 5.60 15.62 -6.67
C VAL A 198 4.22 15.98 -7.23
N SER A 199 3.88 15.54 -8.45
CA SER A 199 2.54 15.78 -9.01
C SER A 199 1.46 15.11 -8.16
N PHE A 200 1.71 13.89 -7.66
CA PHE A 200 0.83 13.23 -6.69
C PHE A 200 0.64 14.05 -5.42
N LEU A 201 1.72 14.62 -4.86
CA LEU A 201 1.63 15.48 -3.67
C LEU A 201 0.72 16.67 -3.86
N ASN A 202 0.74 17.27 -5.05
CA ASN A 202 -0.08 18.44 -5.35
C ASN A 202 -1.58 18.13 -5.38
N THR A 203 -1.97 16.87 -5.57
CA THR A 203 -3.38 16.44 -5.52
C THR A 203 -3.93 16.26 -4.11
N ILE A 204 -3.07 16.27 -3.08
CA ILE A 204 -3.45 16.03 -1.69
C ILE A 204 -4.05 17.29 -1.09
N GLN A 205 -5.29 17.21 -0.59
CA GLN A 205 -5.89 18.30 0.17
C GLN A 205 -5.33 18.37 1.58
N LEU A 206 -4.80 19.52 1.95
CA LEU A 206 -4.27 19.79 3.29
C LEU A 206 -5.40 20.19 4.24
N HIS A 207 -5.27 19.81 5.49
CA HIS A 207 -6.10 20.28 6.62
C HIS A 207 -5.28 20.22 7.90
N GLU A 208 -5.84 20.65 9.03
CA GLU A 208 -5.10 20.92 10.27
C GLU A 208 -4.23 19.75 10.78
N GLU A 209 -4.62 18.50 10.50
CA GLU A 209 -3.91 17.31 10.97
C GLU A 209 -3.08 16.58 9.90
N ILE A 210 -3.12 17.02 8.64
CA ILE A 210 -2.46 16.37 7.50
C ILE A 210 -1.50 17.33 6.80
N ASP A 211 -0.28 16.84 6.58
CA ASP A 211 0.79 17.48 5.81
C ASP A 211 1.19 16.59 4.62
N ARG A 212 2.17 17.04 3.83
CA ARG A 212 2.75 16.31 2.69
C ARG A 212 4.17 15.88 3.00
N ILE A 213 4.55 14.67 2.59
CA ILE A 213 5.92 14.17 2.67
C ILE A 213 6.35 13.57 1.34
N LEU A 214 7.55 13.95 0.89
CA LEU A 214 8.24 13.32 -0.23
C LEU A 214 9.34 12.42 0.33
N PHE A 215 9.22 11.13 0.12
CA PHE A 215 10.31 10.18 0.34
C PHE A 215 11.22 10.16 -0.87
N GLU A 216 12.51 10.26 -0.62
CA GLU A 216 13.60 9.97 -1.55
C GLU A 216 14.32 8.74 -0.98
N ILE A 217 14.31 7.64 -1.73
CA ILE A 217 14.77 6.33 -1.27
C ILE A 217 15.87 5.87 -2.21
N ASP A 218 17.06 5.65 -1.65
CA ASP A 218 18.18 5.02 -2.33
C ASP A 218 18.16 3.52 -2.07
N ILE A 219 18.13 2.74 -3.15
CA ILE A 219 18.12 1.28 -3.13
C ILE A 219 19.44 0.79 -3.70
N ASP A 220 20.26 0.18 -2.86
CA ASP A 220 21.48 -0.50 -3.28
C ASP A 220 21.16 -1.99 -3.60
N PRO A 221 21.17 -2.41 -4.87
CA PRO A 221 20.89 -3.80 -5.24
C PRO A 221 22.00 -4.78 -4.84
N CYS A 222 23.18 -4.30 -4.39
CA CYS A 222 24.22 -5.15 -3.84
C CYS A 222 23.93 -5.59 -2.39
N GLU A 223 23.09 -4.84 -1.69
CA GLU A 223 22.68 -5.14 -0.31
C GLU A 223 21.50 -6.12 -0.27
N LYS A 224 21.26 -6.70 0.91
CA LYS A 224 20.06 -7.52 1.14
C LYS A 224 18.82 -6.63 1.23
N THR A 225 18.19 -6.40 0.09
CA THR A 225 16.94 -5.62 -0.03
C THR A 225 15.71 -6.53 -0.03
N LYS A 226 14.53 -5.95 0.22
CA LYS A 226 13.25 -6.59 -0.12
C LYS A 226 13.09 -6.55 -1.64
N ALA A 227 12.40 -7.55 -2.21
CA ALA A 227 12.15 -7.61 -3.64
C ALA A 227 11.43 -6.36 -4.15
N PHE A 228 11.86 -5.87 -5.32
CA PHE A 228 11.27 -4.75 -6.04
C PHE A 228 11.38 -4.99 -7.55
N GLY A 229 10.61 -4.24 -8.35
CA GLY A 229 10.70 -4.34 -9.81
C GLY A 229 9.98 -3.20 -10.51
N HIS A 230 10.35 -2.95 -11.78
CA HIS A 230 9.61 -2.06 -12.65
C HIS A 230 8.29 -2.71 -13.05
N ILE A 231 7.19 -2.04 -12.71
CA ILE A 231 5.83 -2.54 -12.97
C ILE A 231 5.25 -2.01 -14.28
N ASP A 232 5.97 -1.17 -15.04
CA ASP A 232 5.49 -0.53 -16.27
C ASP A 232 5.02 -1.54 -17.33
N ARG A 233 5.49 -2.79 -17.27
CA ARG A 233 5.12 -3.89 -18.17
C ARG A 233 3.97 -4.76 -17.65
N LEU A 234 3.53 -4.50 -16.42
CA LEU A 234 2.62 -5.35 -15.64
C LEU A 234 1.36 -4.62 -15.17
N SER A 235 1.26 -3.31 -15.41
CA SER A 235 0.15 -2.42 -15.02
C SER A 235 -0.44 -1.73 -16.24
#